data_AF-X1GUN1-F1
#
_entry.id   AF-X1GUN1-F1
#
_cell.length_a   1.000
_cell.length_b   1.000
_cell.length_c   1.000
_cell.angle_alpha   90.00
_cell.angle_beta   90.00
_cell.angle_gamma   90.00
#
_symmetry.space_group_name_H-M   'P 1'
#
loop_
_entity.id
_entity.type
_entity.pdbx_description
1 polymer ?
#
loop_
_entity_poly.entity_id
_entity_poly.type
_entity_poly.pdbx_seq_one_letter_code
_entity_poly.pdbx_strand_id
1 'polypeptide(L)'
;AQIYRYCKRKLGAKPFAFEISLDETADMTHPRETFFYLNEWKAMGLPCHFFAPNLGFGKRADFKGDMAGLERRTRQHHAIARAVSGALLSIHSGSGTSPYSGKGKGTYEALLAATGRDLKYKISGVYFELLLEMLAALSPRSEGRRLYNRIFDAVLKLLKAEVRKGGPLAQPLLVAQLSKYDRQIARNPKRKRDPRADFFRFNSYLALNMRDEAGKRYFRDALVSLVKDTPDFKGDFDREVEALTLRLIDGL
;
A
#
# COMPACT_ATOMS: atom_id res chain seq x y z
N ALA A 1 -17.21 -13.72 13.25
CA ALA A 1 -17.98 -14.91 12.81
C ALA A 1 -19.11 -14.57 11.83
N GLN A 2 -19.94 -13.56 12.11
CA GLN A 2 -21.12 -13.20 11.28
C GLN A 2 -20.76 -12.94 9.81
N ILE A 3 -19.70 -12.16 9.55
CA ILE A 3 -19.21 -11.87 8.18
C ILE A 3 -18.85 -13.16 7.44
N TYR A 4 -18.08 -14.06 8.05
CA TYR A 4 -17.73 -15.35 7.43
C TYR A 4 -18.97 -16.17 7.05
N ARG A 5 -19.93 -16.31 7.99
CA ARG A 5 -21.17 -17.06 7.74
C ARG A 5 -22.02 -16.40 6.64
N TYR A 6 -22.07 -15.08 6.60
CA TYR A 6 -22.70 -14.33 5.52
C TYR A 6 -22.05 -14.63 4.18
N CYS A 7 -20.72 -14.52 4.08
CA CYS A 7 -19.96 -14.84 2.87
C CYS A 7 -20.20 -16.29 2.42
N LYS A 8 -20.08 -17.27 3.34
CA LYS A 8 -20.34 -18.69 3.05
C LYS A 8 -21.74 -18.90 2.48
N ARG A 9 -22.77 -18.28 3.07
CA ARG A 9 -24.15 -18.35 2.57
C ARG A 9 -24.31 -17.71 1.19
N LYS A 10 -23.69 -16.56 0.94
CA LYS A 10 -23.81 -15.84 -0.34
C LYS A 10 -23.01 -16.48 -1.47
N LEU A 11 -21.89 -17.10 -1.17
CA LEU A 11 -21.02 -17.76 -2.14
C LEU A 11 -21.42 -19.22 -2.39
N GLY A 12 -22.17 -19.84 -1.48
CA GLY A 12 -22.63 -21.23 -1.61
C GLY A 12 -21.45 -22.19 -1.65
N ALA A 13 -21.37 -22.99 -2.72
CA ALA A 13 -20.28 -23.96 -2.94
C ALA A 13 -18.97 -23.32 -3.45
N LYS A 14 -18.96 -22.03 -3.81
CA LYS A 14 -17.75 -21.39 -4.34
C LYS A 14 -16.67 -21.32 -3.25
N PRO A 15 -15.44 -21.80 -3.51
CA PRO A 15 -14.37 -21.72 -2.55
C PRO A 15 -13.99 -20.26 -2.30
N PHE A 16 -13.63 -19.95 -1.05
CA PHE A 16 -13.10 -18.64 -0.69
C PHE A 16 -12.11 -18.76 0.47
N ALA A 17 -11.10 -17.90 0.46
CA ALA A 17 -10.21 -17.73 1.59
C ALA A 17 -10.75 -16.65 2.53
N PHE A 18 -10.52 -16.82 3.83
CA PHE A 18 -10.88 -15.84 4.85
C PHE A 18 -9.64 -15.42 5.61
N GLU A 19 -9.44 -14.11 5.70
CA GLU A 19 -8.34 -13.47 6.39
C GLU A 19 -8.87 -12.64 7.56
N ILE A 20 -8.21 -12.74 8.71
CA ILE A 20 -8.44 -11.85 9.85
C ILE A 20 -7.28 -10.86 9.90
N SER A 21 -7.59 -9.57 9.90
CA SER A 21 -6.60 -8.47 9.88
C SER A 21 -6.73 -7.60 11.11
N LEU A 22 -5.61 -7.39 11.80
CA LEU A 22 -5.42 -6.46 12.93
C LEU A 22 -4.29 -5.45 12.63
N ASP A 23 -3.82 -5.40 11.38
CA ASP A 23 -2.63 -4.63 10.97
C ASP A 23 -2.78 -3.11 11.10
N GLU A 24 -4.01 -2.60 11.05
CA GLU A 24 -4.31 -1.17 11.16
C GLU A 24 -4.75 -0.73 12.58
N THR A 25 -4.52 -1.57 13.58
CA THR A 25 -4.73 -1.21 14.99
C THR A 25 -3.75 -0.13 15.45
N ALA A 26 -4.13 0.65 16.47
CA ALA A 26 -3.29 1.74 16.99
C ALA A 26 -1.95 1.23 17.54
N ASP A 27 -2.00 0.09 18.25
CA ASP A 27 -0.85 -0.55 18.87
C ASP A 27 -0.43 -1.80 18.10
N MET A 28 0.84 -2.18 18.24
CA MET A 28 1.31 -3.46 17.71
C MET A 28 0.58 -4.62 18.37
N THR A 29 0.22 -5.62 17.58
CA THR A 29 -0.47 -6.81 18.09
C THR A 29 0.49 -7.61 18.98
N HIS A 30 0.10 -7.90 20.20
CA HIS A 30 0.86 -8.76 21.10
C HIS A 30 0.64 -10.25 20.75
N PRO A 31 1.63 -11.14 20.90
CA PRO A 31 1.46 -12.58 20.64
C PRO A 31 0.27 -13.21 21.36
N ARG A 32 0.01 -12.81 22.62
CA ARG A 32 -1.17 -13.23 23.39
C ARG A 32 -2.51 -12.91 22.72
N GLU A 33 -2.59 -11.76 22.04
CA GLU A 33 -3.80 -11.36 21.32
C GLU A 33 -3.96 -12.20 20.05
N THR A 34 -2.86 -12.48 19.36
CA THR A 34 -2.87 -13.43 18.22
C THR A 34 -3.37 -14.80 18.66
N PHE A 35 -2.87 -15.32 19.77
CA PHE A 35 -3.34 -16.59 20.33
C PHE A 35 -4.83 -16.53 20.67
N PHE A 36 -5.25 -15.51 21.41
CA PHE A 36 -6.65 -15.32 21.78
C PHE A 36 -7.57 -15.29 20.56
N TYR A 37 -7.34 -14.38 19.60
CA TYR A 37 -8.20 -14.23 18.43
C TYR A 37 -8.29 -15.52 17.60
N LEU A 38 -7.17 -16.21 17.39
CA LEU A 38 -7.16 -17.44 16.60
C LEU A 38 -7.75 -18.64 17.35
N ASN A 39 -7.53 -18.73 18.66
CA ASN A 39 -8.08 -19.79 19.49
C ASN A 39 -9.61 -19.67 19.57
N GLU A 40 -10.13 -18.46 19.82
CA GLU A 40 -11.57 -18.22 19.84
C GLU A 40 -12.19 -18.47 18.46
N TRP A 41 -11.51 -18.07 17.38
CA TRP A 41 -11.97 -18.36 16.02
C TRP A 41 -12.04 -19.86 15.73
N LYS A 42 -11.03 -20.61 16.17
CA LYS A 42 -10.98 -22.08 16.07
C LYS A 42 -12.08 -22.73 16.89
N ALA A 43 -12.32 -22.28 18.12
CA ALA A 43 -13.38 -22.79 18.99
C ALA A 43 -14.78 -22.63 18.38
N MET A 44 -14.98 -21.59 17.55
CA MET A 44 -16.21 -21.42 16.76
C MET A 44 -16.32 -22.36 15.54
N GLY A 45 -15.34 -23.23 15.29
CA GLY A 45 -15.30 -24.16 14.15
C GLY A 45 -15.13 -23.46 12.80
N LEU A 46 -14.53 -22.26 12.77
CA LEU A 46 -14.39 -21.46 11.55
C LEU A 46 -12.95 -21.54 11.00
N PRO A 47 -12.76 -21.69 9.68
CA PRO A 47 -11.44 -21.72 9.08
C PRO A 47 -10.84 -20.32 9.01
N CYS A 48 -9.52 -20.23 9.17
CA CYS A 48 -8.73 -19.02 8.97
C CYS A 48 -7.57 -19.38 8.03
N HIS A 49 -7.51 -18.74 6.86
CA HIS A 49 -6.50 -19.05 5.86
C HIS A 49 -5.28 -18.14 6.02
N PHE A 50 -5.54 -16.89 6.43
CA PHE A 50 -4.52 -15.86 6.61
C PHE A 50 -4.78 -15.07 7.89
N PHE A 51 -3.72 -14.71 8.59
CA PHE A 51 -3.79 -13.82 9.75
C PHE A 51 -2.78 -12.68 9.59
N ALA A 52 -3.24 -11.44 9.74
CA ALA A 52 -2.41 -10.24 9.56
C ALA A 52 -2.34 -9.42 10.87
N PRO A 53 -1.32 -9.63 11.71
CA PRO A 53 -1.10 -8.79 12.89
C PRO A 53 -0.47 -7.45 12.51
N ASN A 54 -0.59 -6.47 13.41
CA ASN A 54 0.21 -5.25 13.35
C ASN A 54 1.64 -5.54 13.87
N LEU A 55 2.60 -5.63 12.94
CA LEU A 55 4.02 -5.87 13.24
C LEU A 55 4.85 -4.58 13.45
N GLY A 56 4.20 -3.41 13.39
CA GLY A 56 4.83 -2.09 13.48
C GLY A 56 5.25 -1.51 12.12
N PHE A 57 4.63 -1.95 11.02
CA PHE A 57 4.91 -1.41 9.70
C PHE A 57 4.08 -0.15 9.40
N GLY A 58 4.77 0.96 9.11
CA GLY A 58 4.11 2.16 8.60
C GLY A 58 3.68 2.01 7.14
N LYS A 59 2.56 2.62 6.74
CA LYS A 59 2.12 2.67 5.34
C LYS A 59 3.15 3.44 4.50
N ARG A 60 3.55 2.90 3.34
CA ARG A 60 4.43 3.57 2.35
C ARG A 60 5.78 4.06 2.90
N ALA A 61 6.28 3.39 3.93
CA ALA A 61 7.53 3.72 4.61
C ALA A 61 8.37 2.47 4.80
N ASP A 62 9.69 2.63 4.72
CA ASP A 62 10.63 1.59 5.12
C ASP A 62 10.58 1.39 6.63
N PHE A 63 10.74 0.14 7.05
CA PHE A 63 10.98 -0.23 8.42
C PHE A 63 12.37 0.23 8.83
N LYS A 64 12.45 0.95 9.96
CA LYS A 64 13.70 1.50 10.52
C LYS A 64 14.00 0.99 11.92
N GLY A 65 13.24 0.00 12.40
CA GLY A 65 13.41 -0.56 13.73
C GLY A 65 14.50 -1.63 13.78
N ASP A 66 14.63 -2.26 14.95
CA ASP A 66 15.52 -3.41 15.16
C ASP A 66 15.06 -4.63 14.34
N MET A 67 15.92 -5.10 13.43
CA MET A 67 15.64 -6.27 12.59
C MET A 67 15.55 -7.55 13.39
N ALA A 68 16.37 -7.72 14.44
CA ALA A 68 16.30 -8.88 15.30
C ALA A 68 14.97 -8.88 16.10
N GLY A 69 14.53 -7.70 16.53
CA GLY A 69 13.22 -7.49 17.15
C GLY A 69 12.07 -7.79 16.20
N LEU A 70 12.15 -7.36 14.94
CA LEU A 70 11.16 -7.69 13.91
C LEU A 70 11.10 -9.20 13.68
N GLU A 71 12.23 -9.87 13.48
CA GLU A 71 12.32 -11.31 13.28
C GLU A 71 11.69 -12.08 14.46
N ARG A 72 12.06 -11.75 15.70
CA ARG A 72 11.50 -12.38 16.91
C ARG A 72 9.98 -12.23 16.96
N ARG A 73 9.46 -11.01 16.75
CA ARG A 73 8.01 -10.75 16.77
C ARG A 73 7.31 -11.55 15.68
N THR A 74 7.78 -11.46 14.44
CA THR A 74 7.22 -12.20 13.30
C THR A 74 7.20 -13.70 13.56
N ARG A 75 8.29 -14.26 14.12
CA ARG A 75 8.39 -15.69 14.45
C ARG A 75 7.35 -16.11 15.47
N GLN A 76 7.12 -15.31 16.51
CA GLN A 76 6.09 -15.58 17.52
C GLN A 76 4.69 -15.62 16.90
N HIS A 77 4.34 -14.62 16.08
CA HIS A 77 3.04 -14.59 15.40
C HIS A 77 2.88 -15.74 14.41
N HIS A 78 3.91 -16.04 13.63
CA HIS A 78 3.92 -17.15 12.68
C HIS A 78 3.69 -18.49 13.39
N ALA A 79 4.45 -18.77 14.45
CA ALA A 79 4.31 -20.01 15.22
C ALA A 79 2.88 -20.19 15.77
N ILE A 80 2.30 -19.12 16.34
CA ILE A 80 0.93 -19.16 16.85
C ILE A 80 -0.08 -19.36 15.71
N ALA A 81 0.04 -18.61 14.61
CA ALA A 81 -0.87 -18.71 13.48
C ALA A 81 -0.89 -20.12 12.87
N ARG A 82 0.29 -20.70 12.64
CA ARG A 82 0.44 -22.07 12.13
C ARG A 82 -0.09 -23.11 13.10
N ALA A 83 0.29 -23.03 14.39
CA ALA A 83 -0.07 -24.05 15.37
C ALA A 83 -1.57 -24.04 15.75
N VAL A 84 -2.18 -22.87 15.86
CA VAL A 84 -3.57 -22.75 16.32
C VAL A 84 -4.54 -23.02 15.18
N SER A 85 -4.42 -22.30 14.07
CA SER A 85 -5.41 -22.30 12.99
C SER A 85 -4.90 -22.86 11.66
N GLY A 86 -3.60 -23.13 11.52
CA GLY A 86 -2.98 -23.44 10.23
C GLY A 86 -2.92 -22.25 9.27
N ALA A 87 -3.22 -21.04 9.74
CA ALA A 87 -3.23 -19.86 8.90
C ALA A 87 -1.82 -19.43 8.51
N LEU A 88 -1.66 -18.99 7.27
CA LEU A 88 -0.43 -18.35 6.82
C LEU A 88 -0.35 -16.91 7.35
N LEU A 89 0.82 -16.50 7.83
CA LEU A 89 1.01 -15.13 8.30
C LEU A 89 0.98 -14.18 7.09
N SER A 90 0.08 -13.19 7.10
CA SER A 90 -0.06 -12.21 6.02
C SER A 90 0.54 -10.87 6.44
N ILE A 91 1.60 -10.47 5.75
CA ILE A 91 2.28 -9.20 5.95
C ILE A 91 1.58 -8.12 5.13
N HIS A 92 1.02 -7.12 5.83
CA HIS A 92 0.39 -5.96 5.21
C HIS A 92 1.34 -4.77 5.19
N SER A 93 0.92 -3.70 4.49
CA SER A 93 1.74 -2.51 4.27
C SER A 93 3.10 -2.85 3.67
N GLY A 94 3.16 -3.83 2.77
CA GLY A 94 4.41 -4.38 2.28
C GLY A 94 5.25 -3.44 1.40
N SER A 95 4.69 -2.34 0.94
CA SER A 95 5.40 -1.31 0.19
C SER A 95 6.25 -0.42 1.11
N GLY A 96 7.50 -0.16 0.70
CA GLY A 96 8.43 0.69 1.41
C GLY A 96 8.31 2.18 1.07
N THR A 97 9.35 2.93 1.39
CA THR A 97 9.44 4.35 1.07
C THR A 97 9.43 4.58 -0.43
N SER A 98 9.99 3.70 -1.26
CA SER A 98 9.89 3.84 -2.72
C SER A 98 9.38 2.54 -3.34
N PRO A 99 9.00 2.55 -4.63
CA PRO A 99 8.83 1.32 -5.36
C PRO A 99 10.05 0.41 -5.26
N TYR A 100 11.24 0.93 -4.95
CA TYR A 100 12.47 0.18 -4.99
C TYR A 100 13.02 -0.32 -3.64
N SER A 101 12.45 0.11 -2.51
CA SER A 101 13.15 -0.02 -1.23
C SER A 101 12.94 -1.35 -0.48
N GLY A 102 12.06 -2.24 -0.96
CA GLY A 102 11.88 -3.56 -0.34
C GLY A 102 11.48 -3.51 1.14
N LYS A 103 10.68 -2.49 1.54
CA LYS A 103 10.33 -2.20 2.94
C LYS A 103 11.52 -1.84 3.84
N GLY A 104 12.70 -1.60 3.27
CA GLY A 104 13.93 -1.26 4.00
C GLY A 104 14.87 -2.46 4.11
N LYS A 105 16.17 -2.17 4.09
CA LYS A 105 17.25 -3.18 4.12
C LYS A 105 17.07 -4.15 5.30
N GLY A 106 17.18 -5.45 5.05
CA GLY A 106 17.08 -6.49 6.08
C GLY A 106 15.65 -6.93 6.40
N THR A 107 14.63 -6.22 5.91
CA THR A 107 13.24 -6.51 6.26
C THR A 107 12.78 -7.84 5.69
N TYR A 108 13.10 -8.12 4.42
CA TYR A 108 12.69 -9.37 3.78
C TYR A 108 13.41 -10.56 4.40
N GLU A 109 14.71 -10.43 4.63
CA GLU A 109 15.52 -11.45 5.27
C GLU A 109 15.00 -11.80 6.67
N ALA A 110 14.67 -10.79 7.48
CA ALA A 110 14.08 -10.98 8.80
C ALA A 110 12.71 -11.67 8.73
N LEU A 111 11.86 -11.31 7.77
CA LEU A 111 10.55 -11.94 7.60
C LEU A 111 10.68 -13.40 7.16
N LEU A 112 11.53 -13.68 6.16
CA LEU A 112 11.77 -15.03 5.66
C LEU A 112 12.38 -15.96 6.71
N ALA A 113 13.37 -15.47 7.46
CA ALA A 113 13.98 -16.22 8.56
C ALA A 113 12.99 -16.50 9.70
N ALA A 114 12.05 -15.58 9.94
CA ALA A 114 11.03 -15.73 10.98
C ALA A 114 9.93 -16.73 10.60
N THR A 115 9.57 -16.82 9.32
CA THR A 115 8.46 -17.66 8.84
C THR A 115 8.92 -18.95 8.16
N GLY A 116 10.22 -19.17 8.00
CA GLY A 116 10.72 -20.29 7.19
C GLY A 116 10.28 -20.17 5.73
N ARG A 117 10.17 -18.93 5.23
CA ARG A 117 9.66 -18.58 3.88
C ARG A 117 8.18 -18.91 3.64
N ASP A 118 7.43 -19.33 4.66
CA ASP A 118 5.99 -19.55 4.58
C ASP A 118 5.25 -18.29 5.02
N LEU A 119 5.05 -17.35 4.09
CA LEU A 119 4.29 -16.12 4.35
C LEU A 119 3.47 -15.67 3.13
N LYS A 120 2.46 -14.85 3.40
CA LYS A 120 1.77 -14.06 2.38
C LYS A 120 2.24 -12.61 2.49
N TYR A 121 2.57 -11.98 1.37
CA TYR A 121 3.01 -10.58 1.34
C TYR A 121 2.06 -9.72 0.51
N LYS A 122 1.50 -8.65 1.10
CA LYS A 122 0.55 -7.77 0.42
C LYS A 122 1.18 -6.45 -0.02
N ILE A 123 1.06 -6.20 -1.32
CA ILE A 123 1.40 -4.96 -2.01
C ILE A 123 0.16 -4.47 -2.77
N SER A 124 0.00 -3.16 -2.96
CA SER A 124 -1.13 -2.63 -3.73
C SER A 124 -0.80 -1.33 -4.45
N GLY A 125 -0.40 -0.29 -3.71
CA GLY A 125 -0.19 1.06 -4.26
C GLY A 125 1.08 1.24 -5.09
N VAL A 126 2.02 0.30 -5.02
CA VAL A 126 3.38 0.47 -5.52
C VAL A 126 3.47 0.64 -7.04
N TYR A 127 2.66 -0.08 -7.82
CA TYR A 127 2.66 0.01 -9.28
C TYR A 127 2.08 1.33 -9.78
N PHE A 128 1.11 1.89 -9.05
CA PHE A 128 0.58 3.21 -9.36
C PHE A 128 1.56 4.32 -8.99
N GLU A 129 2.32 4.17 -7.88
CA GLU A 129 3.43 5.06 -7.55
C GLU A 129 4.51 5.01 -8.64
N LEU A 130 4.89 3.81 -9.09
CA LEU A 130 5.83 3.61 -10.19
C LEU A 130 5.38 4.33 -11.47
N LEU A 131 4.11 4.15 -11.88
CA LEU A 131 3.55 4.84 -13.05
C LEU A 131 3.69 6.37 -12.92
N LEU A 132 3.34 6.94 -11.77
CA LEU A 132 3.44 8.38 -11.56
C LEU A 132 4.89 8.87 -11.52
N GLU A 133 5.82 8.11 -10.95
CA GLU A 133 7.25 8.42 -10.95
C GLU A 133 7.82 8.40 -12.38
N MET A 134 7.47 7.42 -13.20
CA MET A 134 7.87 7.34 -14.61
C MET A 134 7.30 8.51 -15.43
N LEU A 135 6.00 8.81 -15.30
CA LEU A 135 5.39 9.94 -15.99
C LEU A 135 5.99 11.29 -15.55
N ALA A 136 6.41 11.40 -14.28
CA ALA A 136 7.08 12.58 -13.78
C ALA A 136 8.51 12.75 -14.34
N ALA A 137 9.19 11.65 -14.69
CA ALA A 137 10.53 11.66 -15.26
C ALA A 137 10.55 12.01 -16.76
N LEU A 138 9.42 11.86 -17.46
CA LEU A 138 9.32 12.19 -18.89
C LEU A 138 9.58 13.68 -19.18
N SER A 139 9.97 13.96 -20.42
CA SER A 139 10.28 15.33 -20.87
C SER A 139 9.09 16.29 -20.64
N PRO A 140 9.34 17.58 -20.31
CA PRO A 140 8.28 18.56 -20.04
C PRO A 140 7.24 18.72 -21.16
N ARG A 141 7.63 18.41 -22.40
CA ARG A 141 6.78 18.50 -23.59
C ARG A 141 6.07 17.20 -23.93
N SER A 142 6.30 16.11 -23.21
CA SER A 142 5.57 14.87 -23.41
C SER A 142 4.13 14.96 -22.89
N GLU A 143 3.23 14.21 -23.51
CA GLU A 143 1.85 14.10 -23.03
C GLU A 143 1.79 13.49 -21.62
N GLY A 144 2.58 12.45 -21.36
CA GLY A 144 2.65 11.80 -20.05
C GLY A 144 3.05 12.75 -18.93
N ARG A 145 4.07 13.60 -19.15
CA ARG A 145 4.47 14.63 -18.18
C ARG A 145 3.38 15.67 -17.95
N ARG A 146 2.67 16.10 -19.01
CA ARG A 146 1.53 17.02 -18.88
C ARG A 146 0.38 16.38 -18.09
N LEU A 147 0.08 15.11 -18.35
CA LEU A 147 -0.96 14.37 -17.62
C LEU A 147 -0.60 14.26 -16.13
N TYR A 148 0.63 13.85 -15.82
CA TYR A 148 1.14 13.82 -14.44
C TYR A 148 0.99 15.18 -13.75
N ASN A 149 1.38 16.28 -14.40
CA ASN A 149 1.29 17.60 -13.81
C ASN A 149 -0.17 17.99 -13.49
N ARG A 150 -1.12 17.68 -14.39
CA ARG A 150 -2.55 17.91 -14.14
C ARG A 150 -3.08 17.09 -12.98
N ILE A 151 -2.68 15.81 -12.89
CA ILE A 151 -3.03 14.93 -11.76
C ILE A 151 -2.51 15.51 -10.45
N PHE A 152 -1.22 15.89 -10.41
CA PHE A 152 -0.59 16.46 -9.22
C PHE A 152 -1.31 17.73 -8.76
N ASP A 153 -1.55 18.66 -9.68
CA ASP A 153 -2.18 19.93 -9.36
C ASP A 153 -3.64 19.74 -8.91
N ALA A 154 -4.38 18.81 -9.52
CA ALA A 154 -5.75 18.50 -9.12
C ALA A 154 -5.83 17.88 -7.71
N VAL A 155 -4.94 16.93 -7.40
CA VAL A 155 -4.85 16.32 -6.06
C VAL A 155 -4.46 17.36 -5.02
N LEU A 156 -3.45 18.19 -5.29
CA LEU A 156 -3.05 19.28 -4.40
C LEU A 156 -4.21 20.27 -4.16
N LYS A 157 -4.92 20.67 -5.22
CA LYS A 157 -6.07 21.57 -5.13
C LYS A 157 -7.19 20.98 -4.28
N LEU A 158 -7.53 19.70 -4.50
CA LEU A 158 -8.55 19.00 -3.74
C LEU A 158 -8.18 18.97 -2.25
N LEU A 159 -6.98 18.51 -1.91
CA LEU A 159 -6.56 18.35 -0.52
C LEU A 159 -6.43 19.69 0.22
N LYS A 160 -5.94 20.75 -0.45
CA LYS A 160 -5.95 22.10 0.12
C LYS A 160 -7.38 22.63 0.32
N ALA A 161 -8.33 22.26 -0.54
CA ALA A 161 -9.73 22.63 -0.35
C ALA A 161 -10.37 21.88 0.83
N GLU A 162 -10.13 20.57 0.95
CA GLU A 162 -10.59 19.75 2.07
C GLU A 162 -10.09 20.30 3.41
N VAL A 163 -8.80 20.61 3.52
CA VAL A 163 -8.23 21.19 4.74
C VAL A 163 -8.86 22.55 5.08
N ARG A 164 -9.01 23.44 4.10
CA ARG A 164 -9.63 24.77 4.33
C ARG A 164 -11.08 24.67 4.78
N LYS A 165 -11.82 23.67 4.32
CA LYS A 165 -13.24 23.47 4.63
C LYS A 165 -13.47 22.62 5.89
N GLY A 166 -12.42 22.05 6.48
CA GLY A 166 -12.58 21.05 7.54
C GLY A 166 -13.28 19.77 7.05
N GLY A 167 -13.04 19.38 5.80
CA GLY A 167 -13.65 18.19 5.19
C GLY A 167 -13.16 16.88 5.80
N PRO A 168 -13.75 15.72 5.42
CA PRO A 168 -13.41 14.42 5.98
C PRO A 168 -11.94 14.01 5.78
N LEU A 169 -11.25 14.57 4.79
CA LEU A 169 -9.81 14.31 4.59
C LEU A 169 -8.89 15.20 5.46
N ALA A 170 -9.43 16.21 6.15
CA ALA A 170 -8.66 17.21 6.90
C ALA A 170 -8.09 16.69 8.23
N GLN A 171 -7.31 15.62 8.19
CA GLN A 171 -6.65 15.04 9.35
C GLN A 171 -5.33 15.78 9.69
N PRO A 172 -4.89 15.78 10.96
CA PRO A 172 -3.64 16.44 11.37
C PRO A 172 -2.41 16.05 10.51
N LEU A 173 -2.33 14.77 10.12
CA LEU A 173 -1.25 14.28 9.25
C LEU A 173 -1.25 14.96 7.87
N LEU A 174 -2.42 15.11 7.23
CA LEU A 174 -2.52 15.78 5.91
C LEU A 174 -2.11 17.25 6.01
N VAL A 175 -2.55 17.95 7.06
CA VAL A 175 -2.18 19.35 7.31
C VAL A 175 -0.66 19.50 7.45
N ALA A 176 -0.03 18.61 8.21
CA ALA A 176 1.42 18.59 8.37
C ALA A 176 2.15 18.29 7.04
N GLN A 177 1.65 17.35 6.24
CA GLN A 177 2.23 16.98 4.94
C GLN A 177 2.14 18.14 3.92
N LEU A 178 0.99 18.82 3.83
CA LEU A 178 0.83 19.98 2.94
C LEU A 178 1.72 21.15 3.38
N SER A 179 1.78 21.43 4.68
CA SER A 179 2.65 22.48 5.22
C SER A 179 4.13 22.19 4.96
N LYS A 180 4.54 20.92 5.09
CA LYS A 180 5.90 20.47 4.74
C LYS A 180 6.19 20.69 3.26
N TYR A 181 5.27 20.32 2.38
CA TYR A 181 5.42 20.53 0.94
C TYR A 181 5.56 22.02 0.59
N ASP A 182 4.71 22.88 1.13
CA ASP A 182 4.76 24.33 0.88
C ASP A 182 6.11 24.93 1.33
N ARG A 183 6.63 24.52 2.49
CA ARG A 183 7.99 24.91 2.93
C ARG A 183 9.10 24.39 2.02
N GLN A 184 8.98 23.16 1.51
CA GLN A 184 9.98 22.56 0.63
C GLN A 184 10.07 23.30 -0.71
N ILE A 185 8.94 23.64 -1.32
CA ILE A 185 8.94 24.35 -2.60
C ILE A 185 9.34 25.81 -2.46
N ALA A 186 9.06 26.45 -1.31
CA ALA A 186 9.53 27.80 -1.02
C ALA A 186 11.07 27.86 -0.92
N ARG A 187 11.69 26.83 -0.32
CA ARG A 187 13.15 26.70 -0.22
C ARG A 187 13.81 26.26 -1.53
N ASN A 188 13.15 25.38 -2.28
CA ASN A 188 13.67 24.84 -3.53
C ASN A 188 12.54 24.66 -4.55
N PRO A 189 12.34 25.62 -5.47
CA PRO A 189 11.30 25.54 -6.50
C PRO A 189 11.38 24.30 -7.40
N LYS A 190 12.55 23.65 -7.51
CA LYS A 190 12.70 22.40 -8.28
C LYS A 190 11.94 21.21 -7.66
N ARG A 191 11.53 21.30 -6.38
CA ARG A 191 10.68 20.30 -5.70
C ARG A 191 9.20 20.40 -6.09
N LYS A 192 8.82 21.40 -6.90
CA LYS A 192 7.45 21.54 -7.38
C LYS A 192 7.05 20.31 -8.20
N ARG A 193 5.91 19.70 -7.86
CA ARG A 193 5.42 18.45 -8.48
C ARG A 193 6.40 17.29 -8.37
N ASP A 194 7.15 17.22 -7.28
CA ASP A 194 7.93 16.03 -6.92
C ASP A 194 6.96 14.87 -6.64
N PRO A 195 7.00 13.75 -7.40
CA PRO A 195 6.09 12.62 -7.21
C PRO A 195 6.25 11.98 -5.84
N ARG A 196 7.35 12.30 -5.14
CA ARG A 196 7.70 11.81 -3.81
C ARG A 196 7.18 12.68 -2.67
N ALA A 197 6.48 13.78 -2.97
CA ALA A 197 5.86 14.62 -1.94
C ALA A 197 4.85 13.80 -1.12
N ASP A 198 4.98 13.80 0.21
CA ASP A 198 4.19 12.91 1.09
C ASP A 198 2.69 13.06 0.86
N PHE A 199 2.15 14.29 0.87
CA PHE A 199 0.72 14.50 0.64
C PHE A 199 0.24 13.86 -0.68
N PHE A 200 1.08 13.89 -1.72
CA PHE A 200 0.74 13.35 -3.03
C PHE A 200 0.88 11.83 -3.05
N ARG A 201 2.00 11.27 -2.59
CA ARG A 201 2.18 9.82 -2.48
C ARG A 201 1.07 9.16 -1.69
N PHE A 202 0.63 9.78 -0.58
CA PHE A 202 -0.42 9.23 0.25
C PHE A 202 -1.82 9.30 -0.39
N ASN A 203 -2.07 10.22 -1.32
CA ASN A 203 -3.42 10.55 -1.79
C ASN A 203 -3.61 10.58 -3.31
N SER A 204 -2.58 10.25 -4.10
CA SER A 204 -2.63 10.34 -5.57
C SER A 204 -3.73 9.48 -6.19
N TYR A 205 -4.13 8.38 -5.53
CA TYR A 205 -5.23 7.52 -5.94
C TYR A 205 -6.58 8.25 -6.02
N LEU A 206 -6.75 9.38 -5.33
CA LEU A 206 -7.96 10.21 -5.42
C LEU A 206 -8.22 10.67 -6.86
N ALA A 207 -7.16 10.91 -7.63
CA ALA A 207 -7.29 11.30 -9.03
C ALA A 207 -8.09 10.30 -9.86
N LEU A 208 -8.00 9.00 -9.54
CA LEU A 208 -8.70 7.93 -10.26
C LEU A 208 -10.23 7.98 -10.10
N ASN A 209 -10.72 8.72 -9.09
CA ASN A 209 -12.13 8.88 -8.81
C ASN A 209 -12.66 10.30 -9.06
N MET A 210 -11.82 11.23 -9.50
CA MET A 210 -12.27 12.56 -9.93
C MET A 210 -13.13 12.42 -11.18
N ARG A 211 -14.27 13.13 -11.20
CA ARG A 211 -15.24 13.09 -12.29
C ARG A 211 -15.41 14.46 -12.92
N ASP A 212 -15.65 14.49 -14.22
CA ASP A 212 -16.14 15.68 -14.93
C ASP A 212 -17.67 15.82 -14.76
N GLU A 213 -18.25 16.83 -15.39
CA GLU A 213 -19.69 17.12 -15.34
C GLU A 213 -20.54 15.97 -15.89
N ALA A 214 -20.01 15.19 -16.85
CA ALA A 214 -20.65 14.00 -17.39
C ALA A 214 -20.47 12.75 -16.50
N GLY A 215 -19.81 12.89 -15.35
CA GLY A 215 -19.54 11.79 -14.43
C GLY A 215 -18.38 10.87 -14.84
N LYS A 216 -17.64 11.20 -15.91
CA LYS A 216 -16.54 10.37 -16.42
C LYS A 216 -15.29 10.52 -15.56
N ARG A 217 -14.59 9.40 -15.30
CA ARG A 217 -13.34 9.38 -14.54
C ARG A 217 -12.16 9.79 -15.42
N TYR A 218 -12.12 11.07 -15.80
CA TYR A 218 -11.27 11.58 -16.87
C TYR A 218 -9.76 11.32 -16.66
N PHE A 219 -9.24 11.37 -15.43
CA PHE A 219 -7.82 11.03 -15.19
C PHE A 219 -7.54 9.54 -15.30
N ARG A 220 -8.45 8.69 -14.81
CA ARG A 220 -8.32 7.24 -14.98
C ARG A 220 -8.30 6.89 -16.46
N ASP A 221 -9.23 7.43 -17.22
CA ASP A 221 -9.37 7.12 -18.63
C ASP A 221 -8.17 7.65 -19.44
N ALA A 222 -7.70 8.86 -19.13
CA ALA A 222 -6.50 9.41 -19.75
C ALA A 222 -5.23 8.58 -19.44
N LEU A 223 -5.06 8.07 -18.22
CA LEU A 223 -3.94 7.19 -17.88
C LEU A 223 -4.01 5.87 -18.65
N VAL A 224 -5.20 5.27 -18.73
CA VAL A 224 -5.42 4.02 -19.49
C VAL A 224 -5.14 4.22 -20.98
N SER A 225 -5.65 5.30 -21.57
CA SER A 225 -5.37 5.65 -22.97
C SER A 225 -3.89 5.89 -23.19
N LEU A 226 -3.23 6.72 -22.37
CA LEU A 226 -1.80 7.00 -22.52
C LEU A 226 -0.95 5.72 -22.54
N VAL A 227 -1.20 4.79 -21.60
CA VAL A 227 -0.46 3.52 -21.52
C VAL A 227 -0.77 2.61 -22.72
N LYS A 228 -1.99 2.62 -23.24
CA LYS A 228 -2.37 1.79 -24.40
C LYS A 228 -1.85 2.35 -25.73
N ASP A 229 -1.92 3.67 -25.87
CA ASP A 229 -1.74 4.36 -27.14
C ASP A 229 -0.29 4.85 -27.34
N THR A 230 0.60 4.63 -26.36
CA THR A 230 2.03 4.96 -26.43
C THR A 230 2.88 3.68 -26.27
N PRO A 231 3.13 2.91 -27.35
CA PRO A 231 3.81 1.61 -27.27
C PRO A 231 5.17 1.63 -26.60
N ASP A 232 5.99 2.65 -26.88
CA ASP A 232 7.33 2.78 -26.27
C ASP A 232 7.24 2.94 -24.75
N PHE A 233 6.39 3.87 -24.28
CA PHE A 233 6.15 4.06 -22.85
C PHE A 233 5.55 2.81 -22.20
N LYS A 234 4.63 2.12 -22.89
CA LYS A 234 4.06 0.87 -22.40
C LYS A 234 5.14 -0.19 -22.22
N GLY A 235 6.02 -0.36 -23.21
CA GLY A 235 7.13 -1.30 -23.15
C GLY A 235 8.07 -0.99 -21.98
N ASP A 236 8.39 0.28 -21.76
CA ASP A 236 9.20 0.70 -20.62
C ASP A 236 8.49 0.43 -19.29
N PHE A 237 7.20 0.75 -19.19
CA PHE A 237 6.40 0.54 -17.99
C PHE A 237 6.23 -0.94 -17.65
N ASP A 238 5.97 -1.80 -18.65
CA ASP A 238 5.87 -3.23 -18.46
C ASP A 238 7.19 -3.82 -17.93
N ARG A 239 8.34 -3.40 -18.47
CA ARG A 239 9.66 -3.84 -17.99
C ARG A 239 9.92 -3.41 -16.54
N GLU A 240 9.57 -2.18 -16.16
CA GLU A 240 9.72 -1.71 -14.79
C GLU A 240 8.75 -2.44 -13.82
N VAL A 241 7.53 -2.73 -14.25
CA VAL A 241 6.57 -3.54 -13.49
C VAL A 241 7.08 -4.96 -13.30
N GLU A 242 7.62 -5.57 -14.35
CA GLU A 242 8.24 -6.91 -14.29
C GLU A 242 9.43 -6.90 -13.33
N ALA A 243 10.38 -5.98 -13.49
CA ALA A 243 11.55 -5.87 -12.61
C ALA A 243 11.15 -5.65 -11.14
N LEU A 244 10.16 -4.80 -10.89
CA LEU A 244 9.60 -4.60 -9.56
C LEU A 244 8.98 -5.89 -9.01
N THR A 245 8.20 -6.59 -9.82
CA THR A 245 7.53 -7.84 -9.42
C THR A 245 8.54 -8.94 -9.13
N LEU A 246 9.52 -9.14 -10.01
CA LEU A 246 10.60 -10.11 -9.84
C LEU A 246 11.39 -9.83 -8.56
N ARG A 247 11.77 -8.58 -8.29
CA ARG A 247 12.46 -8.27 -7.03
C ARG A 247 11.60 -8.58 -5.79
N LEU A 248 10.28 -8.45 -5.87
CA LEU A 248 9.38 -8.80 -4.78
C LEU A 248 9.26 -10.32 -4.60
N ILE A 249 9.33 -11.09 -5.69
CA ILE A 249 9.32 -12.56 -5.66
C ILE A 249 10.68 -13.10 -5.22
N ASP A 250 11.77 -12.64 -5.84
CA ASP A 250 13.12 -13.13 -5.57
C ASP A 250 13.61 -12.70 -4.18
N GLY A 251 13.12 -11.56 -3.70
CA GLY A 251 13.40 -11.06 -2.36
C GLY A 251 12.63 -11.76 -1.24
N LEU A 252 11.53 -12.47 -1.54
CA LEU A 252 10.65 -13.16 -0.57
C LEU A 252 10.53 -14.66 -0.92
#